data_AF-A0A4R0QKQ7-F1
#
_entry.id   AF-A0A4R0QKQ7-F1
#
_cell.length_a   1.000
_cell.length_b   1.000
_cell.length_c   1.000
_cell.angle_alpha   90.00
_cell.angle_beta   90.00
_cell.angle_gamma   90.00
#
_symmetry.space_group_name_H-M   'P 1'
#
loop_
_entity.id
_entity.type
_entity.pdbx_description
1 polymer ?
#
loop_
_entity_poly.entity_id
_entity_poly.type
_entity_poly.pdbx_seq_one_letter_code
_entity_poly.pdbx_strand_id
1 'polypeptide(L)'
;MGIRKHALPLLVLLAAGTFTSCQSSLQLSDRAPRTDAGTAPECEAVAEHTAVDSSCGLFLVTEGIASYYAGRFHGRMTANGEIFDMNALTAAHRTLPFGTWVRVTNMENGREVVVRINDRGPYIDGRIIDLSREAAREIGLIRPGTGEVKLEAFESNPEEAVSG
;
A
#
# COMPACT_ATOMS: atom_id res chain seq x y z
N MET A 1 -56.71 28.91 -12.53
CA MET A 1 -57.55 27.75 -12.13
C MET A 1 -56.62 26.57 -11.87
N GLY A 2 -56.45 25.98 -10.69
CA GLY A 2 -57.05 26.21 -9.38
C GLY A 2 -56.48 25.23 -8.34
N ILE A 3 -56.49 25.69 -7.08
CA ILE A 3 -56.76 24.97 -5.81
C ILE A 3 -55.80 23.82 -5.43
N ARG A 4 -54.76 24.06 -4.62
CA ARG A 4 -54.68 24.04 -3.13
C ARG A 4 -55.09 22.71 -2.45
N LYS A 5 -54.32 22.40 -1.38
CA LYS A 5 -54.55 21.49 -0.22
C LYS A 5 -53.94 20.08 -0.47
N HIS A 6 -53.10 19.51 0.40
CA HIS A 6 -53.27 19.37 1.84
C HIS A 6 -51.95 19.35 2.61
N ALA A 7 -51.98 20.01 3.77
CA ALA A 7 -51.04 19.80 4.86
C ALA A 7 -51.39 18.50 5.59
N LEU A 8 -50.37 17.79 6.06
CA LEU A 8 -50.44 16.96 7.25
C LEU A 8 -49.09 17.06 7.98
N PRO A 9 -49.03 17.64 9.19
CA PRO A 9 -47.91 17.49 10.10
C PRO A 9 -48.17 16.32 11.06
N LEU A 10 -47.20 16.06 11.94
CA LEU A 10 -47.26 15.22 13.15
C LEU A 10 -46.78 13.77 12.98
N LEU A 11 -45.57 13.48 13.44
CA LEU A 11 -45.40 12.70 14.68
C LEU A 11 -43.94 12.78 15.19
N VAL A 12 -43.80 13.34 16.38
CA VAL A 12 -42.61 13.28 17.23
C VAL A 12 -42.50 11.87 17.81
N LEU A 13 -41.31 11.27 17.73
CA LEU A 13 -40.95 10.12 18.57
C LEU A 13 -39.56 10.36 19.19
N LEU A 14 -39.61 10.78 20.46
CA LEU A 14 -38.50 10.71 21.41
C LEU A 14 -38.12 9.23 21.60
N ALA A 15 -36.84 8.91 21.54
CA ALA A 15 -36.28 7.72 22.17
C ALA A 15 -35.01 8.13 22.92
N ALA A 16 -35.17 8.36 24.23
CA ALA A 16 -34.08 8.52 25.18
C ALA A 16 -33.45 7.14 25.40
N GLY A 17 -32.21 6.94 24.92
CA GLY A 17 -31.42 5.75 25.20
C GLY A 17 -30.87 5.80 26.63
N THR A 18 -31.38 4.94 27.49
CA THR A 18 -30.90 4.73 28.86
C THR A 18 -29.56 3.99 28.81
N PHE A 19 -28.50 4.61 29.34
CA PHE A 19 -27.20 3.97 29.53
C PHE A 19 -27.31 2.92 30.64
N THR A 20 -27.22 1.65 30.25
CA THR A 20 -27.13 0.50 31.16
C THR A 20 -25.75 0.51 31.83
N SER A 21 -25.70 0.98 33.07
CA SER A 21 -24.56 0.86 33.97
C SER A 21 -24.37 -0.60 34.36
N CYS A 22 -23.34 -1.26 33.80
CA CYS A 22 -22.92 -2.60 34.23
C CYS A 22 -22.00 -2.47 35.44
N GLN A 23 -22.52 -2.72 36.64
CA GLN A 23 -21.70 -3.00 37.82
C GLN A 23 -21.24 -4.45 37.75
N SER A 24 -19.95 -4.69 37.93
CA SER A 24 -19.42 -6.02 38.20
C SER A 24 -18.45 -5.93 39.36
N SER A 25 -18.96 -6.41 40.50
CA SER A 25 -18.24 -6.76 41.71
C SER A 25 -17.22 -7.86 41.39
N LEU A 26 -15.95 -7.64 41.72
CA LEU A 26 -15.02 -8.74 41.93
C LEU A 26 -14.37 -8.56 43.30
N GLN A 27 -14.58 -9.59 44.10
CA GLN A 27 -14.18 -9.75 45.48
C GLN A 27 -12.67 -10.01 45.56
N LEU A 28 -12.07 -9.49 46.64
CA LEU A 28 -10.75 -9.87 47.14
C LEU A 28 -10.62 -11.39 47.29
N SER A 29 -9.47 -11.93 46.90
CA SER A 29 -8.95 -13.14 47.52
C SER A 29 -7.42 -13.07 47.57
N ASP A 30 -6.93 -12.84 48.79
CA ASP A 30 -5.54 -12.94 49.19
C ASP A 30 -4.98 -14.34 48.97
N ARG A 31 -3.89 -14.44 48.21
CA ARG A 31 -2.83 -15.43 48.46
C ARG A 31 -1.56 -15.07 47.70
N ALA A 32 -0.59 -14.52 48.43
CA ALA A 32 0.80 -14.51 48.01
C ALA A 32 1.42 -15.92 48.14
N PRO A 33 2.28 -16.31 47.20
CA PRO A 33 3.50 -17.00 47.56
C PRO A 33 4.75 -16.37 46.92
N ARG A 34 5.64 -15.93 47.82
CA ARG A 34 7.11 -15.95 47.80
C ARG A 34 7.81 -16.20 46.45
N THR A 35 8.44 -15.12 45.99
CA THR A 35 9.83 -15.00 45.52
C THR A 35 10.53 -16.26 45.01
N ASP A 36 10.78 -16.29 43.70
CA ASP A 36 12.02 -16.79 43.13
C ASP A 36 12.56 -15.76 42.14
N ALA A 37 13.86 -15.53 42.21
CA ALA A 37 14.60 -14.51 41.49
C ALA A 37 14.69 -14.80 39.99
N GLY A 38 14.56 -13.75 39.17
CA GLY A 38 14.84 -13.82 37.73
C GLY A 38 13.93 -12.94 36.86
N THR A 39 13.65 -11.70 37.29
CA THR A 39 12.87 -10.73 36.50
C THR A 39 13.68 -10.21 35.33
N ALA A 40 13.38 -10.73 34.15
CA ALA A 40 13.42 -9.96 32.91
C ALA A 40 12.48 -8.75 33.06
N PRO A 41 12.88 -7.52 32.70
CA PRO A 41 11.92 -6.45 32.56
C PRO A 41 11.04 -6.71 31.34
N GLU A 42 9.75 -6.74 31.64
CA GLU A 42 8.63 -6.79 30.73
C GLU A 42 8.60 -5.59 29.77
N CYS A 43 8.09 -5.89 28.59
CA CYS A 43 7.45 -5.07 27.57
C CYS A 43 7.09 -3.62 27.95
N GLU A 44 7.94 -2.69 27.52
CA GLU A 44 7.55 -1.28 27.33
C GLU A 44 8.13 -0.75 26.01
N ALA A 45 7.22 -0.23 25.16
CA ALA A 45 7.46 0.57 23.96
C ALA A 45 8.36 -0.06 22.87
N VAL A 46 7.80 -0.98 22.07
CA VAL A 46 8.32 -1.17 20.70
C VAL A 46 8.01 0.08 19.88
N ALA A 47 9.00 0.97 19.79
CA ALA A 47 9.09 1.94 18.72
C ALA A 47 9.26 1.16 17.40
N GLU A 48 8.11 0.89 16.79
CA GLU A 48 7.89 0.19 15.54
C GLU A 48 8.73 0.84 14.40
N HIS A 49 9.63 0.05 13.82
CA HIS A 49 10.19 0.16 12.47
C HIS A 49 10.92 1.46 12.06
N THR A 50 12.15 1.65 12.54
CA THR A 50 13.16 2.46 11.82
C THR A 50 14.54 1.79 11.83
N ALA A 51 14.60 0.52 11.42
CA ALA A 51 15.84 -0.06 10.93
C ALA A 51 15.64 -0.32 9.44
N VAL A 52 15.75 0.75 8.64
CA VAL A 52 15.99 0.59 7.21
C VAL A 52 17.37 -0.03 7.12
N ASP A 53 17.40 -1.35 6.93
CA ASP A 53 18.62 -2.12 6.84
C ASP A 53 19.51 -1.51 5.77
N SER A 54 20.69 -1.05 6.18
CA SER A 54 21.67 -0.38 5.33
C SER A 54 22.33 -1.31 4.30
N SER A 55 21.75 -2.49 4.08
CA SER A 55 22.18 -3.51 3.12
C SER A 55 21.41 -3.44 1.79
N CYS A 56 20.19 -2.92 1.80
CA CYS A 56 19.36 -2.78 0.60
C CYS A 56 19.42 -1.30 0.21
N GLY A 57 20.18 -0.95 -0.82
CA GLY A 57 20.48 0.43 -1.24
C GLY A 57 19.26 1.25 -1.67
N LEU A 58 18.30 1.46 -0.76
CA LEU A 58 17.11 2.26 -0.91
C LEU A 58 17.51 3.74 -0.94
N PHE A 59 17.20 4.43 -2.03
CA PHE A 59 17.61 5.83 -2.21
C PHE A 59 16.45 6.77 -2.55
N LEU A 60 15.26 6.24 -2.85
CA LEU A 60 14.08 7.06 -3.14
C LEU A 60 12.81 6.35 -2.65
N VAL A 61 11.93 7.12 -2.00
CA VAL A 61 10.57 6.72 -1.65
C VAL A 61 9.62 7.81 -2.12
N THR A 62 8.59 7.44 -2.88
CA THR A 62 7.57 8.38 -3.35
C THR A 62 6.23 7.69 -3.50
N GLU A 63 5.15 8.47 -3.39
CA GLU A 63 3.79 8.00 -3.62
C GLU A 63 3.18 8.69 -4.84
N GLY A 64 2.19 8.05 -5.45
CA GLY A 64 1.44 8.62 -6.56
C GLY A 64 0.67 7.58 -7.35
N ILE A 65 0.18 7.96 -8.54
CA ILE A 65 -0.66 7.08 -9.35
C ILE A 65 0.18 6.22 -10.28
N ALA A 66 -0.07 4.91 -10.25
CA ALA A 66 0.40 3.96 -11.24
C ALA A 66 -0.65 3.70 -12.33
N SER A 67 -0.17 3.32 -13.51
CA SER A 67 -0.97 2.63 -14.51
C SER A 67 -0.17 1.48 -15.14
N TYR A 68 -0.66 0.89 -16.22
CA TYR A 68 0.09 -0.11 -16.98
C TYR A 68 -0.06 0.07 -18.49
N TYR A 69 0.93 -0.43 -19.23
CA TYR A 69 0.97 -0.34 -20.69
C TYR A 69 -0.14 -1.17 -21.36
N ALA A 70 -0.76 -0.61 -22.39
CA ALA A 70 -1.67 -1.34 -23.26
C ALA A 70 -0.95 -2.45 -24.05
N GLY A 71 -1.63 -3.56 -24.32
CA GLY A 71 -1.02 -4.72 -24.99
C GLY A 71 -0.40 -4.43 -26.37
N ARG A 72 -0.86 -3.38 -27.07
CA ARG A 72 -0.33 -2.94 -28.37
C ARG A 72 1.15 -2.53 -28.36
N PHE A 73 1.72 -2.28 -27.18
CA PHE A 73 3.13 -1.88 -27.06
C PHE A 73 4.09 -3.07 -27.09
N HIS A 74 3.58 -4.30 -26.91
CA HIS A 74 4.41 -5.50 -26.90
C HIS A 74 5.21 -5.67 -28.19
N GLY A 75 6.48 -6.05 -28.07
CA GLY A 75 7.39 -6.21 -29.19
C GLY A 75 7.97 -4.90 -29.73
N ARG A 76 7.62 -3.75 -29.15
CA ARG A 76 8.20 -2.45 -29.53
C ARG A 76 9.47 -2.17 -28.74
N MET A 77 10.34 -1.35 -29.30
CA MET A 77 11.57 -0.91 -28.63
C MET A 77 11.23 0.09 -27.51
N THR A 78 11.80 -0.11 -26.32
CA THR A 78 11.75 0.80 -25.18
C THR A 78 12.81 1.88 -25.30
N ALA A 79 12.76 2.91 -24.43
CA ALA A 79 13.73 4.00 -24.40
C ALA A 79 15.17 3.56 -24.07
N ASN A 80 15.36 2.39 -23.44
CA ASN A 80 16.69 1.84 -23.19
C ASN A 80 17.20 0.90 -24.31
N GLY A 81 16.42 0.71 -25.37
CA GLY A 81 16.77 -0.12 -26.53
C GLY A 81 16.36 -1.60 -26.43
N GLU A 82 15.79 -2.03 -25.30
CA GLU A 82 15.24 -3.38 -25.17
C GLU A 82 13.90 -3.52 -25.92
N ILE A 83 13.50 -4.78 -26.18
CA ILE A 83 12.14 -5.06 -26.68
C ILE A 83 11.20 -5.18 -25.48
N PHE A 84 10.12 -4.39 -25.48
CA PHE A 84 9.12 -4.44 -24.44
C PHE A 84 8.38 -5.77 -24.43
N ASP A 85 8.51 -6.50 -23.33
CA ASP A 85 7.71 -7.68 -23.01
C ASP A 85 6.65 -7.34 -21.96
N MET A 86 5.38 -7.53 -22.31
CA MET A 86 4.28 -7.27 -21.38
C MET A 86 4.24 -8.27 -20.22
N ASN A 87 4.90 -9.42 -20.38
CA ASN A 87 4.97 -10.50 -19.41
C ASN A 87 6.19 -10.40 -18.48
N ALA A 88 7.11 -9.48 -18.74
CA ALA A 88 8.28 -9.25 -17.87
C ALA A 88 7.94 -8.27 -16.74
N LEU A 89 8.64 -8.36 -15.61
CA LEU A 89 8.51 -7.42 -14.48
C LEU A 89 9.31 -6.13 -14.73
N THR A 90 8.76 -5.27 -15.58
CA THR A 90 9.39 -4.01 -16.01
C THR A 90 8.44 -2.83 -15.90
N ALA A 91 8.98 -1.62 -15.86
CA ALA A 91 8.21 -0.40 -15.79
C ALA A 91 8.89 0.80 -16.46
N ALA A 92 8.10 1.82 -16.76
CA ALA A 92 8.56 3.12 -17.22
C ALA A 92 8.49 4.17 -16.12
N HIS A 93 9.56 4.94 -16.00
CA HIS A 93 9.64 6.08 -15.09
C HIS A 93 10.32 7.28 -15.77
N ARG A 94 9.94 8.51 -15.37
CA ARG A 94 10.35 9.74 -16.06
C ARG A 94 11.85 10.02 -15.90
N THR A 95 12.35 9.86 -14.68
CA THR A 95 13.69 10.34 -14.28
C THR A 95 14.57 9.27 -13.65
N LEU A 96 14.04 8.09 -13.33
CA LEU A 96 14.86 7.06 -12.68
C LEU A 96 15.85 6.50 -13.69
N PRO A 97 17.11 6.24 -13.28
CA PRO A 97 18.07 5.57 -14.14
C PRO A 97 17.52 4.25 -14.69
N PHE A 98 17.94 3.89 -15.90
CA PHE A 98 17.61 2.56 -16.41
C PHE A 98 18.35 1.50 -15.59
N GLY A 99 17.69 0.37 -15.35
CA GLY A 99 18.21 -0.70 -14.50
C GLY A 99 17.92 -0.52 -13.01
N THR A 100 17.41 0.63 -12.58
CA THR A 100 16.92 0.79 -11.20
C THR A 100 15.83 -0.22 -10.88
N TRP A 101 15.92 -0.82 -9.71
CA TRP A 101 14.90 -1.71 -9.16
C TRP A 101 13.94 -0.89 -8.32
N VAL A 102 12.64 -1.14 -8.49
CA VAL A 102 11.59 -0.44 -7.76
C VAL A 102 10.63 -1.45 -7.21
N ARG A 103 10.43 -1.44 -5.89
CA ARG A 103 9.29 -2.10 -5.27
C ARG A 103 8.09 -1.17 -5.39
N VAL A 104 7.01 -1.71 -5.93
CA VAL A 104 5.76 -1.00 -6.16
C VAL A 104 4.70 -1.65 -5.28
N THR A 105 4.23 -0.92 -4.27
CA THR A 105 3.19 -1.40 -3.35
C THR A 105 1.88 -0.72 -3.70
N ASN A 106 0.84 -1.48 -4.01
CA ASN A 106 -0.52 -0.96 -4.16
C ASN A 106 -1.11 -0.66 -2.78
N MET A 107 -1.47 0.61 -2.55
CA MET A 107 -1.91 1.10 -1.25
C MET A 107 -3.34 0.63 -0.90
N GLU A 108 -4.14 0.23 -1.88
CA GLU A 108 -5.51 -0.24 -1.65
C GLU A 108 -5.57 -1.65 -1.07
N ASN A 109 -4.63 -2.52 -1.46
CA ASN A 109 -4.65 -3.94 -1.12
C ASN A 109 -3.38 -4.46 -0.46
N GLY A 110 -2.34 -3.63 -0.34
CA GLY A 110 -1.06 -3.96 0.29
C GLY A 110 -0.18 -4.93 -0.52
N ARG A 111 -0.58 -5.31 -1.74
CA ARG A 111 0.21 -6.18 -2.60
C ARG A 111 1.36 -5.41 -3.23
N GLU A 112 2.50 -6.07 -3.40
CA GLU A 112 3.69 -5.47 -3.96
C GLU A 112 4.35 -6.32 -5.03
N VAL A 113 5.15 -5.66 -5.87
CA VAL A 113 5.95 -6.30 -6.92
C VAL A 113 7.24 -5.52 -7.10
N VAL A 114 8.35 -6.21 -7.34
CA VAL A 114 9.62 -5.59 -7.71
C VAL A 114 9.75 -5.58 -9.22
N VAL A 115 10.06 -4.41 -9.78
CA VAL A 115 10.20 -4.20 -11.24
C VAL A 115 11.50 -3.50 -11.56
N ARG A 116 11.99 -3.70 -12.78
CA ARG A 116 13.14 -2.97 -13.32
C ARG A 116 12.70 -1.84 -14.24
N ILE A 117 13.30 -0.66 -14.09
CA ILE A 117 13.07 0.47 -15.01
C ILE A 117 13.82 0.23 -16.31
N ASN A 118 13.09 0.09 -17.42
CA ASN A 118 13.67 -0.07 -18.76
C ASN A 118 13.10 0.90 -19.81
N ASP A 119 12.16 1.76 -19.43
CA ASP A 119 11.49 2.66 -20.36
C ASP A 119 11.21 4.05 -19.75
N ARG A 120 10.78 5.00 -20.59
CA ARG A 120 10.50 6.39 -20.22
C ARG A 120 9.04 6.74 -20.36
N GLY A 121 8.55 7.47 -19.36
CA GLY A 121 7.15 7.81 -19.16
C GLY A 121 6.81 7.65 -17.68
N PRO A 122 5.54 7.71 -17.28
CA PRO A 122 4.40 8.22 -18.05
C PRO A 122 4.58 9.69 -18.42
N TYR A 123 4.04 10.11 -19.57
CA TYR A 123 3.96 11.52 -19.98
C TYR A 123 2.60 12.16 -19.70
N ILE A 124 1.74 11.43 -18.97
CA ILE A 124 0.46 11.92 -18.50
C ILE A 124 0.68 12.48 -17.09
N ASP A 125 0.11 13.66 -16.84
CA ASP A 125 0.24 14.32 -15.55
C ASP A 125 -0.51 13.55 -14.45
N GLY A 126 0.03 13.60 -13.24
CA GLY A 126 -0.50 12.87 -12.07
C GLY A 126 -0.09 11.39 -11.98
N ARG A 127 0.49 10.80 -13.02
CA ARG A 127 1.03 9.43 -12.98
C ARG A 127 2.54 9.44 -12.78
N ILE A 128 3.02 8.56 -11.93
CA ILE A 128 4.45 8.45 -11.59
C ILE A 128 5.12 7.24 -12.23
N ILE A 129 4.37 6.17 -12.52
CA ILE A 129 4.90 4.94 -13.09
C ILE A 129 3.89 4.24 -14.02
N ASP A 130 4.38 3.69 -15.13
CA ASP A 130 3.61 2.80 -16.00
C ASP A 130 4.23 1.39 -15.98
N LEU A 131 3.50 0.42 -15.43
CA LEU A 131 3.92 -0.96 -15.25
C LEU A 131 3.72 -1.81 -16.51
N SER A 132 4.43 -2.92 -16.60
CA SER A 132 4.06 -4.01 -17.50
C SER A 132 2.72 -4.63 -17.09
N ARG A 133 2.10 -5.38 -18.01
CA ARG A 133 0.82 -6.04 -17.74
C ARG A 133 0.97 -7.10 -16.64
N GLU A 134 2.09 -7.81 -16.63
CA GLU A 134 2.39 -8.79 -15.60
C GLU A 134 2.55 -8.15 -14.21
N ALA A 135 3.37 -7.10 -14.09
CA ALA A 135 3.54 -6.41 -12.82
C ALA A 135 2.21 -5.83 -12.30
N ALA A 136 1.38 -5.27 -13.18
CA ALA A 136 0.05 -4.78 -12.81
C ALA A 136 -0.89 -5.90 -12.34
N ARG A 137 -0.75 -7.12 -12.87
CA ARG A 137 -1.51 -8.29 -12.42
C ARG A 137 -1.12 -8.69 -11.00
N GLU A 138 0.18 -8.68 -10.70
CA GLU A 138 0.73 -9.04 -9.39
C GLU A 138 0.27 -8.13 -8.25
N ILE A 139 -0.01 -6.86 -8.54
CA ILE A 139 -0.53 -5.90 -7.54
C ILE A 139 -2.01 -5.57 -7.69
N GLY A 140 -2.71 -6.26 -8.58
CA GLY A 140 -4.17 -6.13 -8.73
C GLY A 140 -4.67 -4.88 -9.47
N LEU A 141 -3.83 -4.23 -10.28
CA LEU A 141 -4.20 -3.03 -11.05
C LEU A 141 -4.89 -3.30 -12.40
N ILE A 142 -5.01 -4.56 -12.84
CA ILE A 142 -5.62 -4.90 -14.14
C ILE A 142 -7.07 -4.47 -14.25
N ARG A 143 -7.89 -4.68 -13.21
CA ARG A 143 -9.31 -4.30 -13.25
C ARG A 143 -9.51 -2.80 -13.06
N PRO A 144 -8.85 -2.13 -12.10
CA PRO A 144 -8.99 -0.68 -11.92
C PRO A 144 -8.37 0.15 -13.05
N GLY A 145 -7.33 -0.35 -13.73
CA GLY A 145 -6.59 0.40 -14.76
C GLY A 145 -5.50 1.30 -14.17
N THR A 146 -5.79 1.94 -13.04
CA THR A 146 -4.90 2.82 -12.28
C THR A 146 -5.10 2.63 -10.79
N GLY A 147 -4.13 3.03 -9.97
CA GLY A 147 -4.29 3.05 -8.51
C GLY A 147 -3.16 3.80 -7.81
N GLU A 148 -3.38 4.11 -6.53
CA GLU A 148 -2.38 4.73 -5.66
C GLU A 148 -1.32 3.69 -5.26
N VAL A 149 -0.05 4.05 -5.46
CA VAL A 149 1.08 3.20 -5.15
C VAL A 149 2.14 3.96 -4.37
N LYS A 150 2.87 3.21 -3.54
CA LYS A 150 4.16 3.61 -2.98
C LYS A 150 5.27 2.98 -3.81
N LEU A 151 6.28 3.77 -4.18
CA LEU A 151 7.50 3.35 -4.85
C LEU A 151 8.66 3.41 -3.88
N GLU A 152 9.44 2.34 -3.83
CA GLU A 152 10.72 2.26 -3.11
C GLU A 152 11.80 1.87 -4.13
N ALA A 153 12.77 2.73 -4.39
CA ALA A 153 13.80 2.52 -5.41
C ALA A 153 15.14 2.10 -4.81
N PHE A 154 15.73 1.04 -5.37
CA PHE A 154 16.93 0.38 -4.87
C PHE A 154 18.06 0.39 -5.91
N GLU A 155 19.31 0.44 -5.44
CA GLU A 155 20.51 0.32 -6.25
C GLU A 155 20.67 -1.07 -6.92
N SER A 156 20.24 -2.13 -6.22
CA SER A 156 20.29 -3.53 -6.66
C SER A 156 18.95 -4.22 -6.43
N ASN A 157 18.77 -5.44 -6.94
CA ASN A 157 17.52 -6.17 -6.78
C ASN A 157 17.32 -6.52 -5.29
N PRO A 158 16.28 -5.99 -4.62
CA PRO A 158 16.06 -6.23 -3.20
C PRO A 158 15.68 -7.68 -2.87
N GLU A 159 15.19 -8.47 -3.83
CA GLU A 159 14.81 -9.87 -3.60
C GLU A 159 16.03 -10.81 -3.55
N GLU A 160 17.11 -10.47 -4.26
CA GLU A 160 18.36 -11.24 -4.27
C GLU A 160 19.18 -10.99 -2.99
N ALA A 161 18.99 -9.85 -2.33
CA ALA A 161 19.73 -9.49 -1.12
C ALA A 161 19.29 -10.33 0.11
N VAL A 162 18.12 -10.97 0.06
CA VAL A 162 17.54 -11.70 1.20
C VAL A 162 17.93 -13.18 1.23
N SER A 163 18.61 -13.68 0.20
CA SER A 163 18.96 -15.11 0.05
C SER A 163 20.42 -15.43 0.42
N GLY A 164 21.18 -14.46 0.93
CA GLY A 164 22.60 -14.56 1.31
C GLY A 164 22.87 -14.85 2.78
#